data_AF-A0A1G4E866-F1
#
_entry.id   AF-A0A1G4E866-F1
#
_cell.length_a   1.000
_cell.length_b   1.000
_cell.length_c   1.000
_cell.angle_alpha   90.00
_cell.angle_beta   90.00
_cell.angle_gamma   90.00
#
_symmetry.space_group_name_H-M   'P 1'
#
loop_
_entity.id
_entity.type
_entity.pdbx_description
1 polymer ?
#
loop_
_entity_poly.entity_id
_entity_poly.type
_entity_poly.pdbx_seq_one_letter_code
_entity_poly.pdbx_strand_id
1 'polypeptide(L)'
;MDDNYDTTTDLPSVRDYNRFDDKFVGKGDEKECKSLYEQFDSSYPYQLCMRLSGKLNHYDELKFSDYLNEHKCKYLNLWIYDRLSKLKGEEYKKT
;
A
#
# COMPACT_ATOMS: atom_id res chain seq x y z
N MET A 1 10.72 -12.57 -34.65
CA MET A 1 11.10 -12.82 -33.24
C MET A 1 10.28 -11.80 -32.48
N ASP A 2 9.41 -12.26 -31.59
CA ASP A 2 8.44 -11.41 -30.88
C ASP A 2 9.11 -10.94 -29.59
N ASP A 3 9.26 -9.64 -29.42
CA ASP A 3 10.13 -8.97 -28.44
C ASP A 3 9.49 -8.90 -27.04
N ASN A 4 8.65 -9.89 -26.70
CA ASN A 4 7.66 -9.76 -25.66
C ASN A 4 7.92 -10.73 -24.50
N TYR A 5 8.96 -10.53 -23.70
CA TYR A 5 9.04 -11.07 -22.33
C TYR A 5 10.04 -10.26 -21.47
N ASP A 6 9.73 -8.99 -21.23
CA ASP A 6 10.18 -8.29 -20.02
C ASP A 6 8.96 -7.57 -19.41
N THR A 7 7.94 -8.35 -19.09
CA THR A 7 6.81 -7.86 -18.31
C THR A 7 7.31 -7.72 -16.87
N THR A 8 7.71 -6.51 -16.49
CA THR A 8 8.13 -6.13 -15.13
C THR A 8 7.21 -6.65 -14.01
N THR A 9 5.97 -7.02 -14.33
CA THR A 9 4.98 -7.65 -13.44
C THR A 9 5.41 -9.01 -12.87
N ASP A 10 6.26 -9.76 -13.58
CA ASP A 10 6.68 -11.10 -13.16
C ASP A 10 7.92 -11.09 -12.25
N LEU A 11 8.56 -9.93 -12.09
CA LEU A 11 9.70 -9.78 -11.20
C LEU A 11 9.30 -10.14 -9.76
N PRO A 12 10.09 -10.96 -9.05
CA PRO A 12 9.81 -11.32 -7.66
C PRO A 12 9.61 -10.10 -6.74
N SER A 13 10.36 -9.02 -6.98
CA SER A 13 10.23 -7.76 -6.24
C SER A 13 8.87 -7.10 -6.43
N VAL A 14 8.32 -7.10 -7.64
CA VAL A 14 7.00 -6.54 -7.94
C VAL A 14 5.90 -7.40 -7.33
N ARG A 15 6.01 -8.72 -7.44
CA ARG A 15 5.09 -9.66 -6.78
C ARG A 15 5.08 -9.50 -5.26
N ASP A 16 6.26 -9.40 -4.64
CA ASP A 16 6.38 -9.22 -3.20
C ASP A 16 5.82 -7.88 -2.74
N TYR A 17 6.09 -6.81 -3.50
CA TYR A 17 5.52 -5.50 -3.24
C TYR A 17 3.98 -5.50 -3.34
N ASN A 18 3.41 -6.08 -4.41
CA ASN A 18 1.95 -6.16 -4.59
C ASN A 18 1.28 -7.01 -3.51
N ARG A 19 1.86 -8.18 -3.18
CA ARG A 19 1.39 -9.01 -2.08
C ARG A 19 1.43 -8.26 -0.76
N PHE A 20 2.49 -7.51 -0.51
CA PHE A 20 2.58 -6.67 0.67
C PHE A 20 1.51 -5.58 0.65
N ASP A 21 1.29 -4.90 -0.48
CA ASP A 21 0.33 -3.81 -0.62
C ASP A 21 -1.10 -4.24 -0.28
N ASP A 22 -1.53 -5.40 -0.78
CA ASP A 22 -2.89 -5.91 -0.59
C ASP A 22 -3.12 -6.57 0.77
N LYS A 23 -2.04 -6.93 1.48
CA LYS A 23 -2.14 -7.57 2.79
C LYS A 23 -2.83 -6.64 3.79
N PHE A 24 -3.83 -7.20 4.49
CA PHE A 24 -4.63 -6.54 5.52
C PHE A 24 -5.51 -5.37 5.06
N VAL A 25 -5.76 -5.19 3.75
CA VAL A 25 -6.61 -4.09 3.23
C VAL A 25 -8.02 -4.05 3.84
N GLY A 26 -8.61 -5.22 4.15
CA GLY A 26 -9.92 -5.33 4.79
C GLY A 26 -9.89 -5.42 6.32
N LYS A 27 -8.74 -5.15 6.95
CA LYS A 27 -8.55 -5.21 8.41
C LYS A 27 -8.26 -3.84 9.02
N GLY A 28 -8.45 -2.77 8.24
CA GLY A 28 -8.30 -1.41 8.71
C GLY A 28 -9.42 -0.95 9.65
N ASP A 29 -9.18 0.15 10.35
CA ASP A 29 -10.17 0.82 11.17
C ASP A 29 -11.18 1.57 10.29
N GLU A 30 -12.28 0.88 9.93
CA GLU A 30 -13.33 1.45 9.09
C GLU A 30 -13.93 2.73 9.69
N LYS A 31 -14.08 2.79 11.02
CA LYS A 31 -14.71 3.92 11.70
C LYS A 31 -13.82 5.17 11.60
N GLU A 32 -12.53 5.02 11.89
CA GLU A 32 -11.57 6.12 11.79
C GLU A 32 -11.38 6.54 10.33
N CYS A 33 -11.20 5.58 9.43
CA CYS A 33 -10.91 5.86 8.02
C CYS A 33 -12.08 6.49 7.27
N LYS A 34 -13.33 6.17 7.63
CA LYS A 34 -14.52 6.76 7.00
C LYS A 34 -14.55 8.29 7.13
N SER A 35 -14.02 8.84 8.23
CA SER A 35 -13.92 10.30 8.40
C SER A 35 -13.11 10.98 7.30
N LEU A 36 -12.08 10.30 6.75
CA LEU A 36 -11.25 10.82 5.67
C LEU A 36 -11.99 10.83 4.33
N TYR A 37 -12.86 9.83 4.08
CA TYR A 37 -13.73 9.86 2.91
C TYR A 37 -14.64 11.10 2.94
N GLU A 38 -15.27 11.35 4.09
CA GLU A 38 -16.18 12.48 4.30
C GLU A 38 -15.47 13.83 4.21
N GLN A 39 -14.23 13.92 4.70
CA GLN A 39 -13.44 15.15 4.70
C GLN A 39 -12.92 15.52 3.31
N PHE A 40 -12.46 14.54 2.53
CA PHE A 40 -11.76 14.79 1.26
C PHE A 40 -12.62 14.52 0.02
N ASP A 41 -13.84 14.00 0.18
CA ASP A 41 -14.72 13.55 -0.91
C ASP A 41 -13.97 12.64 -1.90
N SER A 42 -13.15 11.74 -1.36
CA SER A 42 -12.25 10.88 -2.13
C SER A 42 -12.12 9.52 -1.48
N SER A 43 -12.22 8.46 -2.29
CA SER A 43 -12.01 7.08 -1.84
C SER A 43 -10.55 6.78 -1.54
N TYR A 44 -9.59 7.55 -2.07
CA TYR A 44 -8.17 7.25 -1.93
C TYR A 44 -7.64 7.45 -0.50
N PRO A 45 -7.86 8.60 0.18
CA PRO A 45 -7.48 8.76 1.59
C PRO A 45 -8.07 7.68 2.50
N TYR A 46 -9.34 7.31 2.26
CA TYR A 46 -10.00 6.21 2.94
C TYR A 46 -9.28 4.87 2.70
N GLN A 47 -9.01 4.53 1.44
CA GLN A 47 -8.32 3.28 1.09
C GLN A 47 -6.90 3.22 1.66
N LEU A 48 -6.15 4.33 1.64
CA LEU A 48 -4.82 4.42 2.23
C LEU A 48 -4.89 4.21 3.74
N CYS A 49 -5.84 4.86 4.42
CA CYS A 49 -6.06 4.67 5.84
C CYS A 49 -6.40 3.21 6.18
N MET A 50 -7.30 2.57 5.43
CA MET A 50 -7.67 1.17 5.64
C MET A 50 -6.47 0.22 5.48
N ARG A 51 -5.65 0.44 4.43
CA ARG A 51 -4.43 -0.33 4.21
C ARG A 51 -3.42 -0.11 5.34
N LEU A 52 -3.22 1.14 5.77
CA LEU A 52 -2.23 1.49 6.79
C LEU A 52 -2.62 0.95 8.17
N SER A 53 -3.83 1.26 8.65
CA SER A 53 -4.31 0.80 9.95
C SER A 53 -4.36 -0.72 10.01
N GLY A 54 -4.81 -1.39 8.94
CA GLY A 54 -4.80 -2.86 8.87
C GLY A 54 -3.41 -3.45 8.98
N LYS A 55 -2.41 -2.85 8.33
CA LYS A 55 -1.00 -3.27 8.46
C LYS A 55 -0.43 -3.01 9.84
N LEU A 56 -0.77 -1.90 10.49
CA LEU A 56 -0.29 -1.57 11.83
C LEU A 56 -0.90 -2.48 12.89
N ASN A 57 -2.21 -2.75 12.81
CA ASN A 57 -2.92 -3.64 13.74
C ASN A 57 -2.44 -5.10 13.66
N HIS A 58 -1.98 -5.52 12.48
CA HIS A 58 -1.44 -6.86 12.24
C HIS A 58 0.05 -6.84 11.95
N TYR A 59 0.78 -5.87 12.52
CA TYR A 59 2.20 -5.68 12.22
C TYR A 59 3.04 -6.91 12.53
N ASP A 60 2.73 -7.64 13.61
CA ASP A 60 3.45 -8.87 13.98
C ASP A 60 3.20 -10.02 13.01
N GLU A 61 2.05 -10.02 12.33
CA GLU A 61 1.68 -11.00 11.31
C GLU A 61 2.19 -10.63 9.90
N LEU A 62 2.75 -9.44 9.72
CA LEU A 62 3.40 -9.01 8.48
C LEU A 62 4.68 -9.81 8.25
N LYS A 63 4.56 -10.91 7.52
CA LYS A 63 5.67 -11.66 6.92
C LYS A 63 6.05 -11.11 5.55
N PHE A 64 7.34 -10.91 5.36
CA PHE A 64 8.07 -10.60 4.14
C PHE A 64 8.98 -11.78 3.77
N SER A 65 9.75 -11.66 2.68
CA SER A 65 10.89 -12.54 2.44
C SER A 65 11.91 -12.43 3.56
N ASP A 66 12.73 -13.47 3.78
CA ASP A 66 13.58 -13.60 4.96
C ASP A 66 14.47 -12.37 5.20
N TYR A 67 15.09 -11.85 4.13
CA TYR A 67 15.91 -10.63 4.19
C TYR A 67 15.11 -9.38 4.58
N LEU A 68 13.87 -9.25 4.09
CA LEU A 68 13.03 -8.08 4.36
C LEU A 68 12.37 -8.13 5.74
N ASN A 69 12.19 -9.32 6.33
CA ASN A 69 11.63 -9.48 7.67
C ASN A 69 12.49 -8.79 8.74
N GLU A 70 13.82 -8.89 8.62
CA GLU A 70 14.77 -8.19 9.51
C GLU A 70 14.67 -6.66 9.40
N HIS A 71 14.08 -6.17 8.32
CA HIS A 71 13.92 -4.75 8.02
C HIS A 71 12.46 -4.34 7.89
N LYS A 72 11.52 -5.11 8.47
CA LYS A 72 10.07 -4.92 8.38
C LYS A 72 9.64 -3.46 8.64
N CYS A 73 10.17 -2.82 9.69
CA CYS A 73 9.84 -1.42 10.01
C CYS A 73 10.30 -0.46 8.90
N LYS A 74 11.53 -0.61 8.40
CA LYS A 74 12.07 0.22 7.31
C LYS A 74 11.26 0.05 6.04
N TYR A 75 10.90 -1.19 5.71
CA TYR A 75 10.11 -1.48 4.52
C TYR A 75 8.70 -0.90 4.62
N LEU A 76 8.04 -1.01 5.78
CA LEU A 76 6.75 -0.37 6.02
C LEU A 76 6.85 1.16 5.86
N ASN A 77 7.88 1.79 6.43
CA ASN A 77 8.10 3.24 6.29
C ASN A 77 8.30 3.66 4.82
N LEU A 78 9.05 2.88 4.04
CA LEU A 78 9.23 3.14 2.61
C LEU A 78 7.92 3.02 1.83
N TRP A 79 7.10 2.01 2.15
CA TRP A 79 5.78 1.89 1.53
C TRP A 79 4.83 3.03 1.91
N ILE A 80 4.83 3.48 3.17
CA ILE A 80 4.06 4.66 3.60
C ILE A 80 4.50 5.88 2.80
N TYR A 81 5.81 6.11 2.67
CA TYR A 81 6.36 7.21 1.89
C TYR A 81 5.93 7.15 0.42
N ASP A 82 6.04 5.99 -0.23
CA ASP A 82 5.59 5.78 -1.61
C ASP A 82 4.10 6.13 -1.78
N ARG A 83 3.23 5.61 -0.90
CA ARG A 83 1.78 5.88 -0.97
C ARG A 83 1.44 7.34 -0.73
N LEU A 84 2.07 7.97 0.26
CA LEU A 84 1.90 9.40 0.53
C LEU A 84 2.45 10.28 -0.60
N SER A 85 3.50 9.85 -1.30
CA SER A 85 4.03 10.60 -2.45
C SER A 85 3.05 10.65 -3.61
N LYS A 86 2.25 9.59 -3.80
CA LYS A 86 1.20 9.51 -4.82
C LYS A 86 0.03 10.46 -4.53
N LEU A 87 -0.27 10.76 -3.26
CA LEU A 87 -1.22 11.82 -2.89
C LEU A 87 -0.78 13.21 -3.37
N LYS A 88 0.53 13.46 -3.44
CA LYS A 88 1.07 14.77 -3.84
C LYS A 88 1.23 14.91 -5.36
N GLY A 89 1.23 13.80 -6.09
CA GLY A 89 1.48 13.74 -7.54
C GLY A 89 0.23 13.82 -8.40
N GLU A 90 -0.95 13.59 -7.83
CA GLU A 90 -2.22 13.81 -8.53
C GLU A 90 -2.72 15.23 -8.23
N GLU A 91 -2.60 16.13 -9.23
CA GLU A 91 -3.58 17.20 -9.36
C GLU A 91 -4.96 16.52 -9.31
N TYR A 92 -5.66 16.67 -8.19
CA TYR A 92 -7.05 16.29 -8.04
C TYR A 92 -7.89 17.10 -9.03
N LYS A 93 -7.86 16.70 -10.31
CA LYS A 93 -8.77 17.17 -11.34
C LYS A 93 -10.14 16.63 -10.96
N LYS A 94 -10.90 17.48 -10.27
CA LYS A 94 -12.36 17.40 -10.27
C LYS A 94 -12.80 17.17 -11.71
N THR A 95 -13.29 15.97 -11.99
CA THR A 95 -14.09 15.71 -13.19
C THR A 95 -15.55 15.85 -12.78
#